data_AF-A0A938STP1-F1
#
_entry.id   AF-A0A938STP1-F1
#
_cell.length_a   1.000
_cell.length_b   1.000
_cell.length_c   1.000
_cell.angle_alpha   90.00
_cell.angle_beta   90.00
_cell.angle_gamma   90.00
#
_symmetry.space_group_name_H-M   'P 1'
#
loop_
_entity.id
_entity.type
_entity.pdbx_description
1 polymer ?
#
loop_
_entity_poly.entity_id
_entity_poly.type
_entity_poly.pdbx_seq_one_letter_code
_entity_poly.pdbx_strand_id
1 'polypeptide(L)'
;MNRILRAVLIVSAFCLVGCATSDYGRITNKISAYDADAAGARGRIAESNNDATKIAEYTTLIQITRTQITLAKRVNPQSNPNFRSGALDYNGASAEKQARINKYEALLKQYSEEREALVEADIKRRWLQPPSDA
;
A
#
# COMPACT_ATOMS: atom_id res chain seq x y z
N MET A 1 18.33 31.77 -36.18
CA MET A 1 17.24 31.53 -35.20
C MET A 1 16.58 30.19 -35.55
N ASN A 2 16.53 29.11 -34.77
CA ASN A 2 16.49 28.93 -33.32
C ASN A 2 16.86 27.46 -32.96
N ARG A 3 18.06 26.99 -33.31
CA ARG A 3 18.53 25.67 -32.82
C ARG A 3 18.92 25.71 -31.33
N ILE A 4 19.40 26.86 -30.86
CA ILE A 4 19.73 27.10 -29.44
C ILE A 4 18.44 27.15 -28.58
N LEU A 5 17.35 27.72 -29.10
CA LEU A 5 16.08 27.82 -28.36
C LEU A 5 15.45 26.45 -28.07
N ARG A 6 15.65 25.45 -28.94
CA ARG A 6 15.14 24.08 -28.73
C ARG A 6 15.92 23.32 -27.65
N ALA A 7 17.23 23.55 -27.54
CA ALA A 7 18.05 22.91 -26.50
C ALA A 7 17.73 23.49 -25.11
N VAL A 8 17.49 24.80 -25.00
CA VAL A 8 17.12 25.44 -23.74
C VAL A 8 15.78 24.91 -23.22
N LEU A 9 14.78 24.72 -24.09
CA LEU A 9 13.47 24.18 -23.69
C LEU A 9 13.51 22.72 -23.21
N ILE A 10 14.39 21.88 -23.78
CA ILE A 10 14.50 20.46 -23.38
C ILE A 10 15.24 20.31 -22.05
N VAL A 11 16.26 21.15 -21.78
CA VAL A 11 16.98 21.13 -20.49
C VAL A 11 16.11 21.65 -19.35
N SER A 12 15.27 22.68 -19.58
CA SER A 12 14.33 23.19 -18.58
C SER A 12 13.26 22.17 -18.17
N ALA A 13 12.84 21.29 -19.10
CA ALA A 13 11.88 20.23 -18.80
C ALA A 13 12.46 19.14 -17.87
N PHE A 14 13.76 18.82 -18.00
CA PHE A 14 14.43 17.86 -17.12
C PHE A 14 14.73 18.41 -15.72
N CYS A 15 14.95 19.72 -15.58
CA CYS A 15 15.12 20.35 -14.27
C CYS A 15 13.82 20.39 -13.43
N LEU A 16 12.64 20.29 -14.06
CA LEU A 16 11.36 20.21 -13.36
C LEU A 16 10.98 18.78 -12.92
N VAL A 17 11.53 17.75 -13.56
CA VAL A 17 11.34 16.35 -13.11
C VAL A 17 12.25 16.02 -11.91
N GLY A 18 13.28 16.84 -11.68
CA GLY A 18 14.16 16.80 -10.51
C GLY A 18 13.74 17.72 -9.35
N CYS A 19 12.50 18.24 -9.33
CA CYS A 19 12.00 19.06 -8.24
C CYS A 19 11.78 18.18 -7.00
N ALA A 20 12.84 18.00 -6.21
CA ALA A 20 12.87 17.53 -4.83
C ALA A 20 11.60 16.79 -4.41
N THR A 21 11.47 15.50 -4.75
CA THR A 21 10.51 14.64 -4.05
C THR A 21 10.86 14.75 -2.58
N SER A 22 10.06 15.54 -1.85
CA SER A 22 10.21 15.71 -0.41
C SER A 22 10.19 14.33 0.23
N ASP A 23 10.77 14.17 1.41
CA ASP A 23 10.73 12.88 2.11
C ASP A 23 9.29 12.36 2.24
N TYR A 24 8.32 13.28 2.40
CA TYR A 24 6.90 13.00 2.28
C TYR A 24 6.50 12.41 0.93
N GLY A 25 6.80 13.07 -0.18
CA GLY A 25 6.49 12.59 -1.53
C GLY A 25 7.13 11.23 -1.83
N ARG A 26 8.39 11.03 -1.42
CA ARG A 26 9.10 9.77 -1.60
C ARG A 26 8.44 8.62 -0.82
N ILE A 27 8.07 8.84 0.45
CA ILE A 27 7.43 7.81 1.29
C ILE A 27 6.01 7.53 0.79
N THR A 28 5.23 8.57 0.48
CA THR A 28 3.84 8.41 0.01
C THR A 28 3.76 7.75 -1.36
N ASN A 29 4.68 8.05 -2.29
CA ASN A 29 4.78 7.34 -3.57
C ASN A 29 5.07 5.84 -3.38
N LYS A 30 5.95 5.49 -2.43
CA LYS A 30 6.18 4.07 -2.08
C LYS A 30 4.93 3.41 -1.53
N ILE A 31 4.19 4.09 -0.65
CA ILE A 31 2.91 3.59 -0.13
C ILE A 31 1.91 3.33 -1.28
N SER A 32 1.82 4.25 -2.25
CA SER A 32 0.95 4.09 -3.42
C SER A 32 1.35 2.91 -4.32
N ALA A 33 2.65 2.63 -4.46
CA ALA A 33 3.11 1.44 -5.17
C ALA A 33 2.63 0.15 -4.46
N TYR A 34 2.76 0.10 -3.13
CA TYR A 34 2.21 -1.01 -2.35
C TYR A 34 0.68 -1.09 -2.41
N ASP A 35 -0.04 0.03 -2.58
CA ASP A 35 -1.49 0.01 -2.79
C ASP A 35 -1.85 -0.66 -4.13
N ALA A 36 -1.04 -0.47 -5.17
CA ALA A 36 -1.21 -1.16 -6.45
C ALA A 36 -0.93 -2.67 -6.34
N ASP A 37 0.14 -3.04 -5.63
CA ASP A 37 0.46 -4.46 -5.36
C ASP A 37 -0.68 -5.13 -4.57
N ALA A 38 -1.22 -4.44 -3.56
CA ALA A 38 -2.36 -4.92 -2.78
C ALA A 38 -3.62 -5.07 -3.65
N ALA A 39 -3.88 -4.14 -4.58
CA ALA A 39 -4.98 -4.27 -5.52
C ALA A 39 -4.84 -5.52 -6.40
N GLY A 40 -3.63 -5.82 -6.88
CA GLY A 40 -3.36 -7.04 -7.64
C GLY A 40 -3.62 -8.31 -6.83
N ALA A 41 -3.18 -8.37 -5.57
CA ALA A 41 -3.45 -9.50 -4.69
C ALA A 41 -4.95 -9.68 -4.40
N ARG A 42 -5.69 -8.58 -4.16
CA ARG A 42 -7.15 -8.61 -4.01
C ARG A 42 -7.85 -9.15 -5.26
N GLY A 43 -7.39 -8.77 -6.45
CA GLY A 43 -7.91 -9.30 -7.71
C GLY A 43 -7.75 -10.81 -7.80
N ARG A 44 -6.54 -11.33 -7.51
CA ARG A 44 -6.27 -12.77 -7.51
C ARG A 44 -7.08 -13.54 -6.46
N ILE A 45 -7.37 -12.94 -5.30
CA ILE A 45 -8.27 -13.53 -4.30
C ILE A 45 -9.69 -13.66 -4.85
N ALA A 46 -10.20 -12.60 -5.50
CA ALA A 46 -11.54 -12.58 -6.07
C ALA A 46 -11.72 -13.59 -7.21
N GLU A 47 -10.67 -13.79 -8.02
CA GLU A 47 -10.68 -14.70 -9.17
C GLU A 47 -10.43 -16.17 -8.80
N SER A 48 -9.79 -16.42 -7.65
CA SER A 48 -9.42 -17.78 -7.26
C SER A 48 -10.60 -18.57 -6.69
N ASN A 49 -10.67 -19.86 -7.02
CA ASN A 49 -11.53 -20.85 -6.36
C ASN A 49 -10.75 -21.79 -5.43
N ASN A 50 -9.43 -21.61 -5.34
CA ASN A 50 -8.55 -22.46 -4.54
C ASN A 50 -8.18 -21.75 -3.23
N ASP A 51 -8.56 -22.35 -2.11
CA ASP A 51 -8.32 -21.76 -0.78
C ASP A 51 -6.84 -21.66 -0.43
N ALA A 52 -6.00 -22.61 -0.86
CA ALA A 52 -4.56 -22.51 -0.65
C ALA A 52 -3.98 -21.27 -1.35
N THR A 53 -4.45 -20.98 -2.57
CA THR A 53 -4.10 -19.75 -3.28
C THR A 53 -4.61 -18.51 -2.56
N LYS A 54 -5.87 -18.51 -2.10
CA LYS A 54 -6.42 -17.38 -1.34
C LYS A 54 -5.64 -17.12 -0.06
N ILE A 55 -5.29 -18.15 0.70
CA ILE A 55 -4.49 -18.06 1.93
C ILE A 55 -3.11 -17.46 1.63
N ALA A 56 -2.46 -17.88 0.53
CA ALA A 56 -1.18 -17.31 0.11
C ALA A 56 -1.31 -15.82 -0.24
N GLU A 57 -2.34 -15.43 -1.00
CA GLU A 57 -2.57 -14.03 -1.36
C GLU A 57 -2.96 -13.15 -0.16
N TYR A 58 -3.75 -13.66 0.79
CA TYR A 58 -3.99 -12.95 2.06
C TYR A 58 -2.71 -12.79 2.87
N THR A 59 -1.83 -13.78 2.86
CA THR A 59 -0.50 -13.67 3.49
C THR A 59 0.32 -12.55 2.85
N THR A 60 0.28 -12.44 1.51
CA THR A 60 0.88 -11.32 0.77
C THR A 60 0.26 -9.99 1.16
N LEU A 61 -1.08 -9.89 1.24
CA LEU A 61 -1.77 -8.66 1.67
C LEU A 61 -1.36 -8.22 3.08
N ILE A 62 -1.23 -9.16 4.02
CA ILE A 62 -0.75 -8.90 5.38
C ILE A 62 0.67 -8.32 5.36
N GLN A 63 1.58 -8.89 4.57
CA GLN A 63 2.96 -8.41 4.45
C GLN A 63 3.05 -7.01 3.82
N ILE A 64 2.30 -6.78 2.73
CA ILE A 64 2.19 -5.47 2.09
C ILE A 64 1.67 -4.44 3.09
N THR A 65 0.58 -4.75 3.79
CA THR A 65 -0.07 -3.84 4.73
C THR A 65 0.86 -3.50 5.92
N ARG A 66 1.61 -4.47 6.46
CA ARG A 66 2.64 -4.22 7.48
C ARG A 66 3.73 -3.25 6.99
N THR A 67 4.13 -3.38 5.74
CA THR A 67 5.09 -2.48 5.11
C THR A 67 4.52 -1.07 4.96
N GLN A 68 3.26 -0.95 4.54
CA GLN A 68 2.56 0.34 4.44
C GLN A 68 2.41 1.03 5.80
N ILE A 69 2.10 0.30 6.88
CA ILE A 69 2.08 0.83 8.25
C ILE A 69 3.47 1.37 8.63
N THR A 70 4.52 0.59 8.36
CA THR A 70 5.91 0.99 8.67
C THR A 70 6.31 2.27 7.93
N LEU A 71 5.95 2.39 6.66
CA LEU A 71 6.17 3.60 5.87
C LEU A 71 5.33 4.78 6.37
N ALA A 72 4.05 4.57 6.66
CA ALA A 72 3.16 5.61 7.18
C ALA A 72 3.67 6.18 8.51
N LYS A 73 4.17 5.32 9.41
CA LYS A 73 4.80 5.74 10.68
C LYS A 73 6.04 6.61 10.48
N ARG A 74 6.78 6.43 9.38
CA ARG A 74 7.97 7.22 9.02
C ARG A 74 7.65 8.57 8.38
N VAL A 75 6.42 8.80 7.91
CA VAL A 75 6.04 10.10 7.34
C VAL A 75 6.26 11.20 8.39
N ASN A 76 6.99 12.24 8.02
CA ASN A 76 7.11 13.44 8.83
C ASN A 76 5.96 14.42 8.48
N PRO A 77 5.07 14.76 9.42
CA PRO A 77 4.00 15.74 9.19
C PRO A 77 4.52 17.09 8.66
N GLN A 78 5.70 17.53 9.10
CA GLN A 78 6.28 18.82 8.69
C GLN A 78 6.78 18.84 7.23
N SER A 79 7.00 17.67 6.62
CA SER A 79 7.35 17.58 5.21
C SER A 79 6.13 17.47 4.29
N ASN A 80 4.92 17.45 4.85
CA ASN A 80 3.66 17.49 4.10
C ASN A 80 3.57 18.80 3.28
N PRO A 81 3.33 18.75 1.96
CA PRO A 81 3.17 19.95 1.13
C PRO A 81 2.08 20.91 1.60
N ASN A 82 0.98 20.40 2.16
CA ASN A 82 -0.12 21.22 2.68
C ASN A 82 0.28 21.94 3.98
N PHE A 83 1.11 21.31 4.81
CA PHE A 83 1.72 21.98 5.96
C PHE A 83 2.72 23.06 5.51
N ARG A 84 3.61 22.73 4.57
CA ARG A 84 4.63 23.66 4.07
C ARG A 84 4.06 24.88 3.34
N SER A 85 2.89 24.73 2.72
CA SER A 85 2.17 25.84 2.07
C SER A 85 1.28 26.65 3.03
N GLY A 86 1.17 26.24 4.30
CA GLY A 86 0.29 26.87 5.29
C GLY A 86 -1.19 26.57 5.10
N ALA A 87 -1.55 25.69 4.16
CA ALA A 87 -2.93 25.25 3.94
C ALA A 87 -3.49 24.40 5.10
N LEU A 88 -2.60 23.83 5.91
CA LEU A 88 -2.94 22.94 7.01
C LEU A 88 -1.92 23.09 8.14
N ASP A 89 -2.39 23.06 9.38
CA ASP A 89 -1.54 23.20 10.56
C ASP A 89 -0.85 21.87 10.93
N TYR A 90 0.02 21.89 11.94
CA TYR A 90 0.72 20.68 12.38
C TYR A 90 -0.26 19.60 12.86
N ASN A 91 -1.33 19.99 13.53
CA ASN A 91 -2.34 19.06 14.04
C ASN A 91 -3.06 18.35 12.89
N GLY A 92 -3.44 19.08 11.84
CA GLY A 92 -3.99 18.50 10.62
C GLY A 92 -3.02 17.55 9.94
N ALA A 93 -1.73 17.88 9.84
CA ALA A 93 -0.75 17.01 9.18
C ALA A 93 -0.49 15.74 9.98
N SER A 94 -0.50 15.87 11.30
CA SER A 94 -0.39 14.75 12.23
C SER A 94 -1.64 13.86 12.16
N ALA A 95 -2.83 14.45 12.10
CA ALA A 95 -4.09 13.73 11.95
C ALA A 95 -4.16 12.96 10.62
N GLU A 96 -3.72 13.55 9.50
CA GLU A 96 -3.63 12.84 8.21
C GLU A 96 -2.69 11.63 8.28
N LYS A 97 -1.51 11.80 8.91
CA LYS A 97 -0.58 10.70 9.15
C LYS A 97 -1.25 9.60 9.99
N GLN A 98 -1.92 9.96 11.08
CA GLN A 98 -2.56 8.99 11.97
C GLN A 98 -3.74 8.29 11.30
N ALA A 99 -4.56 9.00 10.53
CA ALA A 99 -5.65 8.42 9.75
C ALA A 99 -5.14 7.36 8.76
N ARG A 100 -4.00 7.63 8.13
CA ARG A 100 -3.34 6.66 7.24
C ARG A 100 -2.86 5.42 7.99
N ILE A 101 -2.26 5.58 9.17
CA ILE A 101 -1.85 4.46 10.02
C ILE A 101 -3.07 3.62 10.42
N ASN A 102 -4.12 4.26 10.94
CA ASN A 102 -5.35 3.60 11.39
C ASN A 102 -6.02 2.81 10.24
N LYS A 103 -6.07 3.39 9.03
CA LYS A 103 -6.57 2.71 7.83
C LYS A 103 -5.84 1.38 7.60
N TYR A 104 -4.51 1.39 7.59
CA TYR A 104 -3.74 0.17 7.32
C TYR A 104 -3.76 -0.81 8.51
N GLU A 105 -3.86 -0.33 9.75
CA GLU A 105 -4.05 -1.20 10.91
C GLU A 105 -5.41 -1.91 10.88
N ALA A 106 -6.47 -1.22 10.45
CA ALA A 106 -7.79 -1.84 10.23
C ALA A 106 -7.75 -2.90 9.10
N LEU A 107 -7.10 -2.59 7.98
CA LEU A 107 -6.93 -3.56 6.88
C LEU A 107 -6.09 -4.78 7.31
N LEU A 108 -5.04 -4.57 8.10
CA LEU A 108 -4.20 -5.66 8.60
C LEU A 108 -5.02 -6.62 9.45
N LYS A 109 -5.88 -6.08 10.33
CA LYS A 109 -6.79 -6.87 11.15
C LYS A 109 -7.75 -7.67 10.26
N GLN A 110 -8.44 -6.99 9.35
CA GLN A 110 -9.38 -7.63 8.41
C GLN A 110 -8.73 -8.80 7.65
N TYR A 111 -7.57 -8.58 7.01
CA TYR A 111 -6.92 -9.64 6.22
C TYR A 111 -6.40 -10.79 7.07
N SER A 112 -6.05 -10.54 8.33
CA SER A 112 -5.66 -11.60 9.25
C SER A 112 -6.86 -12.48 9.61
N GLU A 113 -8.01 -11.86 9.93
CA GLU A 113 -9.26 -12.56 10.26
C GLU A 113 -9.79 -13.37 9.06
N GLU A 114 -9.79 -12.77 7.87
CA GLU A 114 -10.24 -13.44 6.62
C GLU A 114 -9.34 -14.65 6.28
N ARG A 115 -8.02 -14.51 6.48
CA ARG A 115 -7.07 -15.61 6.30
C ARG A 115 -7.30 -16.73 7.32
N GLU A 116 -7.48 -16.38 8.59
CA GLU A 116 -7.69 -17.34 9.68
C GLU A 116 -8.99 -18.14 9.46
N ALA A 117 -10.07 -17.46 9.08
CA ALA A 117 -11.34 -18.11 8.75
C ALA A 117 -11.18 -19.12 7.58
N LEU A 118 -10.41 -18.77 6.55
CA LEU A 118 -10.12 -19.68 5.44
C LEU A 118 -9.27 -20.89 5.86
N VAL A 119 -8.25 -20.67 6.68
CA VAL A 119 -7.42 -21.75 7.22
C VAL A 119 -8.26 -22.71 8.06
N GLU A 120 -9.13 -22.18 8.93
CA GLU A 120 -10.02 -23.02 9.74
C GLU A 120 -11.01 -23.81 8.87
N ALA A 121 -11.57 -23.19 7.84
CA ALA A 121 -12.49 -23.86 6.90
C ALA A 121 -11.79 -24.95 6.07
N ASP A 122 -10.54 -24.76 5.67
CA ASP A 122 -9.74 -25.77 4.97
C ASP A 122 -9.41 -26.96 5.88
N ILE A 123 -8.99 -26.68 7.13
CA ILE A 123 -8.74 -27.72 8.15
C ILE A 123 -10.00 -28.55 8.37
N LYS A 124 -11.15 -27.92 8.65
CA LYS A 124 -12.42 -28.64 8.88
C LYS A 124 -12.78 -29.54 7.70
N ARG A 125 -12.62 -29.07 6.46
CA ARG A 125 -12.89 -29.89 5.26
C ARG A 125 -11.99 -31.12 5.16
N ARG A 126 -10.70 -30.98 5.46
CA ARG A 126 -9.76 -32.12 5.41
C ARG A 126 -10.05 -33.18 6.48
N TRP A 127 -10.48 -32.77 7.68
CA TRP A 127 -10.76 -33.70 8.78
C TRP A 127 -12.18 -34.28 8.78
N LEU A 128 -13.13 -33.66 8.08
CA LEU A 128 -14.51 -34.15 7.94
C LEU A 128 -14.72 -35.00 6.69
N GLN A 129 -13.71 -35.17 5.85
CA GLN A 129 -13.77 -36.17 4.79
C GLN A 129 -13.67 -37.56 5.43
N PRO A 130 -14.69 -38.43 5.29
CA PRO A 130 -14.53 -39.82 5.69
C PRO A 130 -13.34 -40.41 4.92
N PRO A 131 -12.56 -41.33 5.52
CA PRO A 131 -11.55 -42.05 4.76
C PRO A 131 -12.22 -42.59 3.50
N SER A 132 -11.70 -42.24 2.33
CA SER A 132 -12.18 -42.84 1.09
C SER A 132 -11.90 -44.33 1.21
N ASP A 133 -12.95 -45.12 1.40
CA ASP A 133 -12.87 -46.56 1.57
C ASP A 133 -11.96 -47.16 0.48
N ALA A 134 -10.82 -47.70 0.92
CA ALA A 134 -9.85 -48.44 0.13
C ALA A 134 -9.91 -49.92 0.53
#